data_AF-A0A7W5IFK5-F1
#
_entry.id   AF-A0A7W5IFK5-F1
#
_cell.length_a   1.000
_cell.length_b   1.000
_cell.length_c   1.000
_cell.angle_alpha   90.00
_cell.angle_beta   90.00
_cell.angle_gamma   90.00
#
_symmetry.space_group_name_H-M   'P 1'
#
loop_
_entity.id
_entity.type
_entity.pdbx_description
1 polymer ?
#
loop_
_entity_poly.entity_id
_entity_poly.type
_entity_poly.pdbx_seq_one_letter_code
_entity_poly.pdbx_strand_id
1 'polypeptide(L)' 'MLNRLVLNGDAVPPPLADYARYQWQRPTVQRWLALERPPRDIGIDIAL' A
#
# COMPACT_ATOMS: atom_id res chain seq x y z
N MET A 1 4.25 9.70 0.02
CA MET A 1 5.19 8.54 -0.02
C MET A 1 5.14 7.94 -1.43
N LEU A 2 6.29 7.55 -2.02
CA LEU A 2 6.45 7.30 -3.46
C LEU A 2 5.47 6.30 -4.07
N ASN A 3 5.24 5.15 -3.42
CA ASN A 3 4.28 4.16 -3.94
C ASN A 3 2.87 4.71 -4.07
N ARG A 4 2.44 5.58 -3.15
CA ARG A 4 1.12 6.22 -3.23
C ARG A 4 1.01 7.10 -4.49
N LEU A 5 2.04 7.87 -4.81
CA LEU A 5 2.04 8.73 -6.01
C LEU A 5 1.90 7.89 -7.28
N VAL A 6 2.70 6.83 -7.38
CA VAL A 6 2.69 5.94 -8.56
C VAL A 6 1.37 5.16 -8.67
N LEU A 7 0.81 4.68 -7.56
CA LEU A 7 -0.47 3.94 -7.55
C LEU A 7 -1.68 4.84 -7.80
N ASN A 8 -1.60 6.11 -7.42
CA ASN A 8 -2.66 7.09 -7.67
C ASN A 8 -2.58 7.72 -9.07
N GLY A 9 -1.54 7.44 -9.86
CA GLY A 9 -1.34 8.01 -11.19
C GLY A 9 -0.80 9.45 -11.19
N ASP A 10 -0.24 9.91 -10.07
CA ASP A 10 0.39 11.22 -9.97
C ASP A 10 1.68 11.26 -10.80
N ALA A 11 2.10 12.47 -11.21
CA ALA A 11 3.33 12.65 -11.96
C ALA A 11 4.57 12.31 -11.10
N VAL A 12 5.40 11.39 -11.59
CA VAL A 12 6.64 10.94 -10.94
C VAL A 12 7.71 10.75 -12.01
N PRO A 13 8.98 11.16 -11.77
CA PRO A 13 10.08 10.88 -12.70
C PRO A 13 10.17 9.39 -13.07
N PRO A 14 10.37 9.02 -14.36
CA PRO A 14 10.31 7.63 -14.80
C PRO A 14 11.18 6.65 -13.99
N PRO A 15 12.45 6.97 -13.65
CA PRO A 15 13.28 6.05 -12.86
C PRO A 15 12.71 5.73 -11.48
N LEU A 16 12.03 6.70 -10.86
CA LEU A 16 11.40 6.52 -9.55
C LEU A 16 10.09 5.72 -9.66
N ALA A 17 9.34 5.91 -10.75
CA ALA A 17 8.16 5.11 -11.02
C ALA A 17 8.52 3.63 -11.23
N ASP A 18 9.56 3.37 -12.01
CA ASP A 18 10.04 2.00 -12.27
C ASP A 18 10.62 1.36 -11.00
N TYR A 19 11.40 2.11 -10.23
CA TYR A 19 11.86 1.67 -8.92
C TYR A 19 10.68 1.30 -7.99
N ALA A 20 9.66 2.17 -7.90
CA ALA A 20 8.50 1.92 -7.05
C ALA A 20 7.74 0.65 -7.47
N ARG A 21 7.53 0.46 -8.78
CA ARG A 21 6.91 -0.75 -9.34
C ARG A 21 7.71 -2.01 -9.02
N TYR A 22 9.03 -1.96 -9.20
CA TYR A 22 9.92 -3.08 -8.86
C TYR A 22 9.90 -3.40 -7.36
N GLN A 23 9.97 -2.37 -6.50
CA GLN A 23 9.91 -2.55 -5.05
C GLN A 23 8.59 -3.19 -4.61
N TRP A 24 7.48 -2.82 -5.25
CA TRP A 24 6.18 -3.39 -4.94
C TRP A 24 6.10 -4.89 -5.25
N GLN A 25 6.75 -5.36 -6.31
CA GLN A 25 6.76 -6.76 -6.72
C GLN A 25 7.67 -7.66 -5.86
N ARG A 26 8.47 -7.09 -4.96
CA ARG A 26 9.43 -7.89 -4.17
C ARG A 26 8.72 -8.94 -3.31
N PRO A 27 9.27 -10.17 -3.20
CA PRO A 27 8.64 -11.24 -2.44
C PRO A 27 8.32 -10.89 -0.98
N THR A 28 9.18 -10.10 -0.32
CA THR A 28 8.95 -9.66 1.06
C THR A 28 7.75 -8.73 1.19
N VAL A 29 7.58 -7.80 0.23
CA VAL A 29 6.43 -6.88 0.17
C VAL A 29 5.16 -7.66 -0.14
N GLN A 30 5.20 -8.56 -1.12
CA GLN A 30 4.05 -9.40 -1.47
C GLN A 30 3.61 -10.30 -0.31
N ARG A 31 4.56 -10.93 0.40
CA ARG A 31 4.25 -11.69 1.63
C ARG A 31 3.61 -10.81 2.70
N TRP A 32 4.11 -9.59 2.90
CA TRP A 32 3.51 -8.65 3.85
C TRP A 32 2.10 -8.23 3.44
N LEU A 33 1.83 -8.05 2.14
CA LEU A 33 0.50 -7.72 1.61
C LEU A 33 -0.51 -8.86 1.83
N ALA A 34 -0.05 -10.12 1.72
CA ALA A 34 -0.87 -11.30 1.90
C ALA A 34 -1.26 -11.60 3.36
N LEU A 35 -0.68 -10.87 4.34
CA LEU A 35 -1.05 -11.03 5.74
C LEU A 35 -2.49 -10.53 5.98
N GLU A 36 -3.32 -11.38 6.58
CA GLU A 36 -4.62 -10.98 7.10
C GLU A 36 -4.45 -9.84 8.11
N ARG A 37 -5.31 -8.83 7.99
CA ARG A 37 -5.30 -7.72 8.94
C ARG A 37 -6.23 -8.08 10.08
N PRO A 38 -5.82 -7.86 11.35
CA PRO A 38 -6.75 -7.99 12.45
C PRO A 38 -7.95 -7.07 12.17
N PRO A 39 -9.17 -7.48 12.55
CA PRO A 39 -10.33 -6.63 12.45
C PRO A 39 -9.98 -5.32 13.13
N ARG A 40 -10.21 -4.22 12.41
CA ARG A 40 -10.07 -2.90 13.02
C ARG A 40 -11.22 -2.81 14.01
N ASP A 41 -10.93 -3.00 15.29
CA ASP A 41 -11.85 -2.66 16.36
C ASP A 41 -12.01 -1.14 16.35
N ILE A 42 -12.87 -0.67 15.45
CA ILE A 42 -13.43 0.66 15.55
C ILE A 42 -14.57 0.47 16.54
N GLY A 43 -14.25 0.62 17.84
CA GLY A 43 -15.23 0.66 18.91
C GLY A 43 -16.13 1.89 18.77
N ILE A 44 -16.90 1.97 17.68
CA ILE A 44 -18.11 2.79 17.64
C ILE A 44 -19.21 1.88 18.12
N ASP A 45 -19.41 1.90 19.43
CA ASP A 45 -20.66 1.51 20.04
C ASP A 45 -21.70 2.53 19.56
N ILE A 46 -22.22 2.35 18.33
CA ILE A 46 -23.44 3.02 17.87
C ILE A 46 -24.61 2.23 18.46
N ALA A 47 -24.70 2.22 19.78
CA ALA A 47 -25.92 1.86 20.47
C ALA A 47 -26.77 3.13 20.59
N LEU A 48 -27.79 3.19 19.73
CA LEU A 48 -29.09 3.87 19.87
C LEU A 48 -29.11 5.34 20.36
#